data_AF-A0A7K0CPQ5-F1
#
_entry.id   AF-A0A7K0CPQ5-F1
#
_cell.length_a   1.000
_cell.length_b   1.000
_cell.length_c   1.000
_cell.angle_alpha   90.00
_cell.angle_beta   90.00
_cell.angle_gamma   90.00
#
_symmetry.space_group_name_H-M   'P 1'
#
loop_
_entity.id
_entity.type
_entity.pdbx_description
1 polymer ?
#
loop_
_entity_poly.entity_id
_entity_poly.type
_entity_poly.pdbx_seq_one_letter_code
_entity_poly.pdbx_strand_id
1 'polypeptide(L)'
;MTSPVAAPLPDFPAEHPFWQVYELGRIVGGLRDGESVVVDGRKLTYVSPPMSDALDGYRWASRWSRRLSGQAASGADFERLLFLQDVMGACRCRLADAGLVHLLEG
;
A
#
# COMPACT_ATOMS: atom_id res chain seq x y z
N MET A 1 4.53 -17.68 27.98
CA MET A 1 4.80 -17.35 26.57
C MET A 1 4.55 -15.87 26.38
N THR A 2 5.59 -15.06 26.33
CA THR A 2 5.48 -13.62 26.05
C THR A 2 5.31 -13.44 24.54
N SER A 3 4.14 -12.99 24.09
CA SER A 3 3.98 -12.49 22.72
C SER A 3 5.12 -11.52 22.42
N PRO A 4 5.77 -11.60 21.25
CA PRO A 4 6.71 -10.56 20.85
C PRO A 4 5.92 -9.25 20.86
N VAL A 5 6.31 -8.32 21.74
CA VAL A 5 5.77 -6.97 21.75
C VAL A 5 6.09 -6.41 20.37
N ALA A 6 5.08 -6.40 19.51
CA ALA A 6 5.18 -5.78 18.20
C ALA A 6 5.57 -4.34 18.47
N ALA A 7 6.79 -3.95 18.06
CA ALA A 7 7.25 -2.58 18.23
C ALA A 7 6.12 -1.64 17.77
N PRO A 8 5.83 -0.57 18.53
CA PRO A 8 4.79 0.37 18.14
C PRO A 8 5.04 0.78 16.69
N LEU A 9 3.96 0.88 15.91
CA LEU A 9 4.09 1.51 14.59
C LEU A 9 4.76 2.88 14.81
N PRO A 10 5.82 3.20 14.06
CA PRO A 10 6.45 4.50 14.20
C PRO A 10 5.38 5.56 13.94
N ASP A 11 5.10 6.34 14.99
CA ASP A 11 4.20 7.48 14.91
C ASP A 11 4.95 8.58 14.16
N PHE A 12 4.85 8.52 12.85
CA PHE A 12 5.50 9.48 11.98
C PHE A 12 4.67 10.77 12.04
N PRO A 13 5.26 11.90 12.49
CA PRO A 13 4.56 13.18 12.41
C PRO A 13 4.13 13.45 10.96
N ALA A 14 3.05 14.21 10.75
CA ALA A 14 2.55 14.52 9.40
C ALA A 14 3.60 15.16 8.48
N GLU A 15 4.65 15.72 9.08
CA GLU A 15 5.80 16.36 8.43
C GLU A 15 6.91 15.37 8.06
N HIS A 16 6.79 14.11 8.50
CA HIS A 16 7.74 13.06 8.23
C HIS A 16 7.66 12.66 6.75
N PRO A 17 8.81 12.40 6.07
CA PRO A 17 8.84 12.03 4.65
C PRO A 17 7.94 10.85 4.27
N PHE A 18 7.70 9.93 5.22
CA PHE A 18 6.79 8.81 5.04
C PHE A 18 5.34 9.25 4.79
N TRP A 19 4.87 10.33 5.42
CA TRP A 19 3.52 10.85 5.22
C TRP A 19 3.35 11.46 3.84
N GLN A 20 4.38 12.14 3.33
CA GLN A 20 4.38 12.65 1.95
C GLN A 20 4.33 11.49 0.95
N VAL A 21 5.09 10.41 1.19
CA VAL A 21 5.05 9.19 0.36
C VAL A 21 3.66 8.53 0.43
N TYR A 22 3.01 8.53 1.60
CA TYR A 22 1.65 8.02 1.77
C TYR A 22 0.61 8.86 1.03
N GLU A 23 0.63 10.18 1.17
CA GLU A 23 -0.30 11.08 0.45
C GLU A 23 -0.10 11.02 -1.06
N LEU A 24 1.15 11.00 -1.53
CA LEU A 24 1.47 10.73 -2.93
C LEU A 24 0.95 9.36 -3.37
N GLY A 25 1.16 8.32 -2.55
CA GLY A 25 0.65 6.98 -2.80
C GLY A 25 -0.88 6.93 -2.90
N ARG A 26 -1.59 7.73 -2.09
CA ARG A 26 -3.06 7.85 -2.13
C ARG A 26 -3.54 8.56 -3.39
N ILE A 27 -2.90 9.69 -3.75
CA ILE A 27 -3.23 10.44 -4.97
C ILE A 27 -2.99 9.60 -6.22
N VAL A 28 -1.86 8.87 -6.24
CA VAL A 28 -1.43 8.06 -7.37
C VAL A 28 -2.14 6.70 -7.41
N GLY A 29 -2.53 6.14 -6.26
CA GLY A 29 -3.23 4.85 -6.16
C GLY A 29 -4.63 4.83 -6.79
N GLY A 30 -5.24 6.01 -6.99
CA GLY A 30 -6.49 6.15 -7.73
C GLY A 30 -6.33 6.26 -9.25
N LEU A 31 -5.11 6.30 -9.77
CA LEU A 31 -4.83 6.45 -11.20
C LEU A 31 -4.76 5.10 -11.90
N ARG A 32 -5.25 5.05 -13.14
CA ARG A 32 -5.05 3.92 -14.05
C ARG A 32 -3.68 4.01 -14.72
N ASP A 33 -3.23 2.87 -15.25
CA ASP A 33 -1.94 2.80 -15.94
C ASP A 33 -1.85 3.85 -17.05
N GLY A 34 -0.78 4.66 -17.05
CA GLY A 34 -0.58 5.75 -18.00
C GLY A 34 -1.35 7.04 -17.69
N GLU A 35 -2.25 7.06 -16.71
CA GLU A 35 -2.88 8.30 -16.25
C GLU A 35 -1.88 9.17 -15.51
N SER A 36 -2.08 10.48 -15.57
CA SER A 36 -1.17 11.45 -14.98
C SER A 36 -1.91 12.39 -14.03
N VAL A 37 -1.23 12.79 -12.98
CA VAL A 37 -1.66 13.82 -12.03
C VAL A 37 -0.55 14.86 -11.88
N VAL A 38 -0.90 16.10 -11.58
CA VAL A 38 0.08 17.14 -11.23
C VAL A 38 0.05 17.33 -9.72
N VAL A 39 1.20 17.07 -9.07
CA VAL A 39 1.40 17.27 -7.63
C VAL A 39 2.54 18.28 -7.48
N ASP A 40 2.30 19.39 -6.77
CA ASP A 40 3.28 20.46 -6.55
C ASP A 40 3.97 20.95 -7.84
N GLY A 41 3.19 21.10 -8.92
CA GLY A 41 3.68 21.54 -10.23
C GLY A 41 4.49 20.48 -11.00
N ARG A 42 4.66 19.27 -10.46
CA ARG A 42 5.31 18.14 -11.13
C ARG A 42 4.26 17.20 -11.69
N LYS A 43 4.36 16.90 -12.99
CA LYS A 43 3.54 15.86 -13.62
C LYS A 43 4.07 14.49 -13.24
N LEU A 44 3.25 13.72 -12.55
CA LEU A 44 3.49 12.32 -12.20
C LEU A 44 2.60 11.46 -13.11
N THR A 45 3.19 10.44 -13.73
CA THR A 45 2.44 9.46 -14.53
C THR A 45 2.45 8.16 -13.75
N TYR A 46 1.28 7.60 -13.51
CA TYR A 46 1.19 6.29 -12.88
C TYR A 46 1.67 5.24 -13.87
N VAL A 47 2.62 4.43 -13.41
CA VAL A 47 3.08 3.25 -14.11
C VAL A 47 2.83 2.08 -13.17
N SER A 48 2.02 1.15 -13.64
CA SER A 48 1.73 -0.08 -12.91
C SER A 48 3.04 -0.77 -12.60
N PRO A 49 3.21 -1.27 -11.35
CA PRO A 49 4.44 -1.95 -10.98
C PRO A 49 4.74 -3.11 -11.95
N PRO A 50 6.02 -3.41 -12.21
CA PRO A 50 6.42 -4.60 -12.94
C PRO A 50 5.71 -5.83 -12.38
N MET A 51 5.38 -6.80 -13.24
CA MET A 51 4.73 -8.04 -12.78
C MET A 51 5.54 -8.75 -11.69
N SER A 52 6.88 -8.69 -11.78
CA SER A 52 7.80 -9.22 -10.77
C SER A 52 7.54 -8.66 -9.37
N ASP A 53 7.04 -7.43 -9.30
CA ASP A 53 6.93 -6.67 -8.06
C ASP A 53 5.51 -6.78 -7.47
N ALA A 54 4.55 -7.32 -8.22
CA ALA A 54 3.16 -7.46 -7.77
C ALA A 54 3.03 -8.41 -6.58
N LEU A 55 3.82 -9.50 -6.54
CA LEU A 55 3.83 -10.44 -5.42
C LEU A 55 4.43 -9.80 -4.15
N ASP A 56 5.53 -9.08 -4.31
CA ASP A 56 6.19 -8.40 -3.20
C ASP A 56 5.35 -7.24 -2.65
N GLY A 57 4.70 -6.49 -3.54
CA GLY A 57 3.73 -5.46 -3.19
C GLY A 57 2.55 -6.01 -2.39
N TYR A 58 1.97 -7.13 -2.84
CA TYR A 58 0.88 -7.80 -2.10
C TYR A 58 1.35 -8.29 -0.72
N ARG A 59 2.51 -8.94 -0.63
CA ARG A 59 3.08 -9.45 0.63
C ARG A 59 3.40 -8.32 1.60
N TRP A 60 3.94 -7.23 1.10
CA TRP A 60 4.18 -6.01 1.88
C TRP A 60 2.85 -5.47 2.42
N ALA A 61 1.87 -5.23 1.56
CA ALA A 61 0.59 -4.64 1.95
C ALA A 61 -0.18 -5.53 2.96
N SER A 62 -0.20 -6.85 2.75
CA SER A 62 -0.79 -7.83 3.66
C SER A 62 -0.12 -7.84 5.04
N ARG A 63 1.21 -7.72 5.09
CA ARG A 63 1.97 -7.67 6.36
C ARG A 63 1.66 -6.39 7.13
N TRP A 64 1.65 -5.25 6.44
CA TRP A 64 1.35 -3.96 7.05
C TRP A 64 -0.11 -3.84 7.47
N SER A 65 -1.05 -4.38 6.69
CA SER A 65 -2.48 -4.39 7.03
C SER A 65 -2.73 -5.18 8.31
N ARG A 66 -2.15 -6.38 8.46
CA ARG A 66 -2.24 -7.18 9.70
C ARG A 66 -1.64 -6.47 10.92
N ARG A 67 -0.58 -5.70 10.72
CA ARG A 67 0.04 -4.93 11.79
C ARG A 67 -0.81 -3.72 12.20
N LEU A 68 -1.35 -3.00 11.24
CA LEU A 68 -2.25 -1.86 11.46
C LEU A 68 -3.59 -2.29 12.06
N SER A 69 -4.20 -3.38 11.61
CA SER A 69 -5.49 -3.85 12.15
C SER A 69 -5.41 -4.24 13.63
N GLY A 70 -4.23 -4.64 14.12
CA GLY A 70 -4.00 -4.91 15.54
C GLY A 70 -3.77 -3.68 16.41
N GLN A 71 -3.67 -2.49 15.80
CA GLN A 71 -3.27 -1.23 16.47
C GLN A 71 -4.14 -0.02 16.06
N ALA A 72 -5.03 -0.17 15.08
CA ALA A 72 -5.82 0.92 14.53
C ALA A 72 -6.77 1.50 15.58
N ALA A 73 -6.52 2.75 15.97
CA ALA A 73 -7.27 3.44 17.00
C ALA A 73 -7.83 4.80 16.52
N SER A 74 -7.47 5.23 15.31
CA SER A 74 -7.82 6.54 14.76
C SER A 74 -8.37 6.47 13.33
N GLY A 75 -9.02 7.55 12.89
CA GLY A 75 -9.46 7.70 11.49
C GLY A 75 -8.30 7.66 10.48
N ALA A 76 -7.11 8.14 10.86
CA ALA A 76 -5.92 8.05 10.01
C ALA A 76 -5.43 6.60 9.83
N ASP A 77 -5.58 5.74 10.85
CA ASP A 77 -5.26 4.31 10.73
C ASP A 77 -6.25 3.58 9.82
N PHE A 78 -7.51 4.01 9.84
CA PHE A 78 -8.53 3.49 8.94
C PHE A 78 -8.23 3.84 7.48
N GLU A 79 -7.87 5.09 7.18
CA GLU A 79 -7.44 5.51 5.84
C GLU A 79 -6.21 4.71 5.36
N ARG A 80 -5.24 4.47 6.25
CA ARG A 80 -4.06 3.64 5.94
C ARG A 80 -4.45 2.19 5.61
N LEU A 81 -5.44 1.64 6.30
CA LEU A 81 -5.95 0.30 6.00
C LEU A 81 -6.64 0.24 4.63
N LEU A 82 -7.44 1.26 4.27
CA LEU A 82 -8.07 1.35 2.95
C LEU A 82 -7.03 1.39 1.84
N PHE A 83 -6.01 2.24 1.97
CA PHE A 83 -4.91 2.30 1.01
C PHE A 83 -4.22 0.93 0.82
N LEU A 84 -3.95 0.21 1.91
CA LEU A 84 -3.34 -1.12 1.84
C LEU A 84 -4.25 -2.15 1.17
N GLN A 85 -5.57 -2.04 1.33
CA GLN A 85 -6.53 -2.88 0.63
C GLN A 85 -6.55 -2.60 -0.88
N ASP A 86 -6.48 -1.34 -1.29
CA ASP A 86 -6.40 -0.95 -2.70
C ASP A 86 -5.13 -1.51 -3.35
N VAL A 87 -3.97 -1.39 -2.68
CA VAL A 87 -2.71 -1.98 -3.14
C VAL A 87 -2.83 -3.50 -3.31
N MET A 88 -3.40 -4.21 -2.32
CA MET A 88 -3.62 -5.65 -2.42
C MET A 88 -4.56 -6.01 -3.57
N GLY A 89 -5.61 -5.22 -3.81
CA GLY A 89 -6.54 -5.39 -4.92
C GLY A 89 -5.86 -5.24 -6.27
N ALA A 90 -5.10 -4.16 -6.47
CA ALA A 90 -4.35 -3.91 -7.70
C ALA A 90 -3.33 -5.03 -7.99
N CYS A 91 -2.57 -5.46 -6.98
CA CYS A 91 -1.62 -6.57 -7.13
C CYS A 91 -2.34 -7.89 -7.48
N ARG A 92 -3.48 -8.18 -6.84
CA ARG A 92 -4.26 -9.39 -7.11
C ARG A 92 -4.81 -9.41 -8.53
N CYS A 93 -5.37 -8.30 -9.02
CA CYS A 93 -5.85 -8.21 -10.40
C CYS A 93 -4.73 -8.46 -11.39
N ARG A 94 -3.56 -7.84 -11.18
CA ARG A 94 -2.41 -8.01 -12.07
C ARG A 94 -1.88 -9.44 -12.09
N LEU A 95 -1.83 -10.12 -10.93
CA LEU A 95 -1.51 -11.54 -10.86
C LEU A 95 -2.59 -12.41 -11.52
N ALA A 96 -3.86 -12.03 -11.47
CA ALA A 96 -4.96 -12.74 -12.12
C ALA A 96 -4.84 -12.68 -13.65
N ASP A 97 -4.55 -11.50 -14.19
CA ASP A 97 -4.35 -11.30 -15.62
C ASP A 97 -3.19 -12.15 -16.17
N ALA A 98 -2.21 -12.48 -15.32
CA ALA A 98 -1.09 -13.36 -15.65
C ALA A 98 -1.32 -14.85 -15.34
N GLY A 99 -2.45 -15.24 -14.75
CA GLY A 99 -2.70 -16.62 -14.30
C GLY A 99 -1.90 -17.04 -13.05
N LEU A 100 -1.43 -16.08 -12.26
CA LEU A 100 -0.49 -16.26 -11.14
C LEU A 100 -1.12 -16.04 -9.75
N VAL A 101 -2.45 -15.95 -9.63
CA VAL A 101 -3.14 -15.74 -8.33
C VAL A 101 -2.81 -16.83 -7.31
N HIS A 102 -2.53 -18.05 -7.77
CA HIS A 102 -2.13 -19.17 -6.91
C HIS A 102 -0.88 -18.85 -6.05
N LEU A 103 -0.04 -17.90 -6.47
CA LEU A 103 1.14 -17.46 -5.69
C LEU A 103 0.76 -16.69 -4.40
N LEU A 104 -0.50 -16.29 -4.25
CA LEU A 104 -1.02 -15.60 -3.07
C LEU A 104 -1.47 -16.55 -1.95
N GLU A 105 -1.70 -17.83 -2.26
CA GLU A 105 -2.25 -18.83 -1.35
C GLU A 105 -1.19 -19.58 -0.51
N GLY A 106 0.09 -19.23 -0.71
CA GLY A 106 1.25 -19.84 -0.04
C GLY A 106 1.69 -19.18 1.25
#